data_AF-A0A4P9WDJ9-F1
#
_entry.id   AF-A0A4P9WDJ9-F1
#
_cell.length_a   1.000
_cell.length_b   1.000
_cell.length_c   1.000
_cell.angle_alpha   90.00
_cell.angle_beta   90.00
_cell.angle_gamma   90.00
#
_symmetry.space_group_name_H-M   'P 1'
#
loop_
_entity.id
_entity.type
_entity.pdbx_description
1 polymer ?
#
loop_
_entity_poly.entity_id
_entity_poly.type
_entity_poly.pdbx_seq_one_letter_code
_entity_poly.pdbx_strand_id
1 'polypeptide(L)' 'FRETDNAVLIASDVAARGLDIPRVEHVIHYQLPRTAELYVHRSGRTARAQADGVSVVLCSPEEVGVYRKICNLLKKGA' A
#
# COMPACT_ATOMS: atom_id res chain seq x y z
N PHE A 1 15.81 9.18 -2.72
CA PHE A 1 14.34 9.27 -2.55
C PHE A 1 13.94 10.45 -1.68
N ARG A 2 14.44 10.60 -0.44
CA ARG A 2 14.06 11.75 0.41
C ARG A 2 14.49 13.11 -0.13
N GLU A 3 15.61 13.15 -0.84
CA GLU A 3 16.19 14.37 -1.43
C GLU A 3 16.05 14.40 -2.95
N THR A 4 15.24 13.51 -3.51
CA THR A 4 15.12 13.32 -4.96
C THR A 4 13.66 13.44 -5.34
N ASP A 5 13.32 14.51 -6.05
CA ASP A 5 11.96 14.71 -6.55
C ASP A 5 11.55 13.56 -7.48
N ASN A 6 10.27 13.18 -7.41
CA ASN A 6 9.68 12.10 -8.22
C ASN A 6 10.39 10.73 -8.11
N ALA A 7 11.09 10.47 -7.00
CA ALA A 7 11.79 9.21 -6.81
C ALA A 7 10.85 8.04 -6.52
N VAL A 8 11.26 6.86 -6.99
CA VAL A 8 10.59 5.58 -6.70
C VAL A 8 11.39 4.83 -5.64
N LEU A 9 10.68 4.30 -4.64
CA LEU A 9 11.24 3.38 -3.66
C LEU A 9 10.59 2.00 -3.82
N ILE A 10 11.42 0.97 -4.01
CA ILE A 10 11.00 -0.43 -4.05
C ILE A 10 11.43 -1.08 -2.74
N ALA A 11 10.50 -1.66 -2.01
CA ALA A 11 10.78 -2.29 -0.72
C ALA A 11 9.89 -3.52 -0.48
N SER A 12 10.42 -4.47 0.31
CA SER A 12 9.64 -5.54 0.93
C SER A 12 9.13 -5.12 2.31
N ASP A 13 8.20 -5.89 2.88
CA ASP A 13 7.70 -5.62 4.25
C ASP A 13 8.82 -5.60 5.30
N VAL A 14 9.85 -6.43 5.12
CA VAL A 14 10.99 -6.49 6.04
C VAL A 14 11.86 -5.25 5.89
N ALA A 15 12.19 -4.85 4.66
CA ALA A 15 13.02 -3.67 4.39
C ALA A 15 12.33 -2.36 4.81
N ALA A 16 11.00 -2.30 4.75
CA ALA A 16 10.22 -1.12 5.11
C ALA A 16 10.01 -0.92 6.62
N ARG A 17 10.35 -1.90 7.47
CA ARG A 17 10.20 -1.77 8.93
C ARG A 17 11.19 -0.75 9.48
N GLY A 18 10.69 0.17 10.30
CA GLY A 18 11.52 1.23 10.89
C GLY A 18 11.90 2.37 9.93
N LEU A 19 11.54 2.27 8.65
CA LEU A 19 11.71 3.38 7.72
C LEU A 19 10.59 4.40 7.96
N ASP A 20 11.00 5.59 8.38
CA ASP A 20 10.15 6.78 8.31
C ASP A 20 10.25 7.39 6.91
N ILE A 21 9.15 7.32 6.16
CA ILE A 21 9.06 7.75 4.77
C ILE A 21 7.97 8.83 4.74
N PRO A 22 8.33 10.10 4.99
CA PRO A 22 7.34 11.18 4.99
C PRO A 22 6.82 11.41 3.57
N ARG A 23 5.54 11.80 3.47
CA ARG A 23 4.92 12.33 2.23
C ARG A 23 4.96 11.38 1.04
N VAL A 24 4.62 10.09 1.22
CA VAL A 24 4.38 9.20 0.08
C VAL A 24 3.04 9.59 -0.55
N GLU A 25 3.05 10.00 -1.82
CA GLU A 25 1.82 10.33 -2.55
C GLU A 25 1.13 9.06 -3.09
N HIS A 26 1.92 8.11 -3.59
CA HIS A 26 1.43 6.89 -4.24
C HIS A 26 2.03 5.64 -3.60
N VAL A 27 1.17 4.70 -3.22
CA VAL A 27 1.57 3.34 -2.82
C VAL A 27 1.13 2.38 -3.92
N ILE A 28 2.08 1.63 -4.47
CA ILE A 28 1.80 0.59 -5.47
C ILE A 28 2.13 -0.76 -4.85
N HIS A 29 1.11 -1.60 -4.66
CA HIS A 29 1.30 -2.99 -4.27
C HIS A 29 1.63 -3.79 -5.52
N TYR A 30 2.94 -3.95 -5.76
CA TYR A 30 3.43 -4.75 -6.89
C TYR A 30 2.98 -6.21 -6.79
N GLN A 31 2.90 -6.74 -5.57
CA GLN A 31 2.28 -8.04 -5.27
C GLN A 31 1.05 -7.81 -4.40
N LEU A 32 -0.05 -8.49 -4.73
CA LEU A 32 -1.28 -8.45 -3.94
C LEU A 32 -0.97 -8.76 -2.46
N PRO A 33 -1.38 -7.89 -1.50
CA PRO A 33 -1.25 -8.20 -0.09
C PRO A 33 -1.98 -9.49 0.25
N ARG A 34 -1.40 -10.33 1.10
CA ARG A 34 -2.01 -11.62 1.47
C ARG A 34 -3.17 -11.48 2.46
N THR A 35 -3.24 -10.36 3.18
CA THR A 35 -4.28 -10.08 4.16
C THR A 35 -4.73 -8.61 4.10
N ALA A 36 -5.89 -8.31 4.69
CA ALA A 36 -6.40 -6.95 4.79
C ALA A 36 -5.52 -6.08 5.71
N GLU A 37 -4.97 -6.65 6.78
CA GLU A 37 -4.05 -5.94 7.68
C GLU A 37 -2.79 -5.51 6.95
N LEU A 38 -2.21 -6.38 6.12
CA LEU A 38 -1.05 -6.03 5.29
C LEU A 38 -1.40 -4.95 4.28
N TYR A 39 -2.58 -5.01 3.65
CA TYR A 39 -3.05 -3.95 2.78
C TYR A 39 -3.13 -2.60 3.51
N VAL A 40 -3.71 -2.56 4.71
CA VAL A 40 -3.83 -1.34 5.54
C VAL A 40 -2.45 -0.82 5.97
N HIS A 41 -1.56 -1.69 6.46
CA HIS A 41 -0.22 -1.29 6.92
C HIS A 41 0.64 -0.70 5.80
N ARG A 42 0.55 -1.25 4.59
CA ARG A 42 1.25 -0.76 3.40
C ARG A 42 0.60 0.51 2.85
N SER A 43 -0.72 0.54 2.72
CA SER A 43 -1.45 1.70 2.19
C SER A 43 -1.39 2.90 3.14
N GLY A 44 -1.27 2.68 4.46
CA GLY A 44 -1.08 3.73 5.47
C GLY A 44 0.25 4.49 5.39
N ARG A 45 1.03 4.29 4.33
CA ARG A 45 2.21 5.10 3.99
C ARG A 45 1.82 6.37 3.22
N THR A 46 0.69 6.37 2.51
CA THR A 46 0.12 7.56 1.85
C THR A 46 -1.01 8.19 2.68
N ALA A 47 -1.62 9.27 2.17
CA ALA A 47 -2.75 10.00 2.77
C ALA A 47 -2.50 10.47 4.23
N ARG A 48 -1.32 11.05 4.48
CA ARG A 48 -0.92 11.57 5.81
C ARG A 48 -1.02 13.09 5.85
N ALA A 49 -1.16 13.65 7.05
CA ALA A 49 -1.15 15.10 7.30
C ALA A 49 -2.16 15.89 6.43
N GLN A 50 -3.39 15.37 6.32
CA GLN A 50 -4.49 15.96 5.52
C GLN A 50 -4.25 16.03 4.01
N ALA A 51 -3.18 15.42 3.51
CA ALA A 51 -3.00 15.21 2.08
C ALA A 51 -3.80 13.99 1.61
N ASP A 52 -4.32 14.07 0.40
CA ASP A 52 -4.86 12.91 -0.31
C ASP A 52 -3.74 11.92 -0.67
N GLY A 53 -4.13 10.69 -0.98
CA GLY A 53 -3.19 9.63 -1.29
C GLY A 53 -3.81 8.58 -2.19
N VAL A 54 -2.97 7.95 -3.01
CA VAL A 54 -3.40 6.92 -3.94
C VAL A 54 -2.77 5.58 -3.56
N SER A 55 -3.59 4.53 -3.47
CA SER A 55 -3.15 3.15 -3.28
C SER A 55 -3.64 2.30 -4.45
N VAL A 56 -2.70 1.72 -5.19
CA VAL A 56 -2.98 0.87 -6.36
C VAL A 56 -2.47 -0.53 -6.11
N VAL A 57 -3.26 -1.53 -6.49
CA VAL A 57 -2.87 -2.94 -6.40
C VAL A 57 -2.76 -3.50 -7.80
N LEU A 58 -1.60 -4.09 -8.12
CA LEU A 58 -1.47 -4.94 -9.29
C LEU A 58 -2.05 -6.31 -8.94
N CYS A 59 -3.03 -6.77 -9.72
CA CYS A 59 -3.77 -7.99 -9.45
C CYS A 59 -3.87 -8.81 -10.73
N SER A 60 -3.37 -10.05 -10.68
CA SER A 60 -3.53 -11.00 -11.79
C SER A 60 -4.94 -11.62 -11.79
N PRO A 61 -5.37 -12.23 -12.91
CA PRO A 61 -6.68 -12.91 -12.98
C PRO A 61 -6.88 -13.97 -11.89
N GLU A 62 -5.83 -14.72 -11.54
CA GLU A 62 -5.85 -15.79 -10.53
C GLU A 62 -6.01 -15.22 -9.10
N GLU A 63 -5.60 -13.97 -8.89
CA GLU A 63 -5.61 -13.30 -7.60
C GLU A 63 -6.95 -12.63 -7.27
N VAL A 64 -7.86 -12.48 -8.23
CA VAL A 64 -9.15 -11.77 -8.09
C VAL A 64 -9.97 -12.28 -6.90
N GLY A 65 -9.95 -13.60 -6.65
CA GLY A 65 -10.66 -14.20 -5.52
C GLY A 65 -10.11 -13.73 -4.17
N VAL A 66 -8.78 -13.63 -4.04
CA VAL A 66 -8.12 -13.15 -2.82
C VAL A 66 -8.34 -11.65 -2.66
N TYR A 67 -8.20 -10.89 -3.75
CA TYR A 67 -8.45 -9.44 -3.74
C TYR A 67 -9.87 -9.10 -3.26
N ARG A 68 -10.89 -9.79 -3.79
CA ARG A 68 -12.29 -9.59 -3.34
C ARG A 68 -12.49 -9.88 -1.85
N LYS A 69 -11.82 -10.92 -1.32
CA LYS A 69 -11.88 -11.22 0.13
C LYS A 69 -11.32 -10.06 0.94
N ILE A 70 -10.19 -9.50 0.53
CA ILE A 70 -9.60 -8.32 1.18
C ILE A 70 -10.56 -7.14 1.11
N CYS A 71 -11.10 -6.79 -0.06
CA CYS A 71 -12.06 -5.69 -0.20
C CYS A 71 -13.29 -5.88 0.69
N ASN A 72 -13.82 -7.10 0.78
CA ASN A 72 -14.98 -7.39 1.62
C ASN A 72 -14.68 -7.22 3.12
N LEU A 73 -13.47 -7.57 3.56
CA LEU A 73 -13.04 -7.34 4.94
C LEU A 73 -12.87 -5.85 5.24
N LEU A 74 -12.31 -5.08 4.30
CA LEU A 74 -12.14 -3.64 4.46
C LEU A 74 -13.49 -2.91 4.55
N LYS A 75 -14.48 -3.32 3.76
CA LYS A 75 -15.85 -2.75 3.81
C LYS A 75 -16.58 -3.02 5.13
N LYS A 76 -16.21 -4.06 5.87
CA LYS A 76 -16.83 -4.40 7.15
C LYS A 76 -16.26 -3.60 8.34
N GLY A 77 -15.09 -2.98 8.16
CA GLY A 77 -14.45 -2.15 9.18
C GLY A 77 -14.61 -0.64 8.96
N ALA A 78 -15.39 -0.23 7.95
CA ALA A 78 -15.69 1.15 7.60
C ALA A 78 -17.09 1.55 8.05
#